data_AF-A0A955N584-F1
#
_entry.id   AF-A0A955N584-F1
#
_cell.length_a   1.000
_cell.length_b   1.000
_cell.length_c   1.000
_cell.angle_alpha   90.00
_cell.angle_beta   90.00
_cell.angle_gamma   90.00
#
_symmetry.space_group_name_H-M   'P 1'
#
loop_
_entity.id
_entity.type
_entity.pdbx_description
1 polymer ?
#
loop_
_entity_poly.entity_id
_entity_poly.type
_entity_poly.pdbx_seq_one_letter_code
_entity_poly.pdbx_strand_id
1 'polypeptide(L)' 'GDRLRVKGKPTTSPSGTNDSKWYKVRRGDSLWTIARQFRMSVNDLRALNNLSSSIIQAGRLLLVSQ' A
#
# COMPACT_ATOMS: atom_id res chain seq x y z
N GLY A 1 -40.67 3.09 -28.05
CA GLY A 1 -40.24 3.94 -26.92
C GLY A 1 -39.89 3.00 -25.80
N ASP A 2 -38.71 3.05 -25.21
CA ASP A 2 -38.23 4.23 -24.48
C ASP A 2 -36.71 4.45 -24.64
N ARG A 3 -36.27 5.71 -24.45
CA ARG A 3 -34.86 6.15 -24.52
C ARG A 3 -34.34 6.49 -23.11
N LEU A 4 -33.00 6.52 -22.99
CA LEU A 4 -32.15 7.25 -22.02
C LEU A 4 -31.69 6.44 -20.78
N ARG A 5 -30.43 5.94 -20.72
CA ARG A 5 -29.12 6.63 -20.56
C ARG A 5 -28.75 6.86 -19.09
N VAL A 6 -28.15 5.85 -18.45
CA VAL A 6 -27.21 6.07 -17.34
C VAL A 6 -25.79 6.10 -17.89
N LYS A 7 -25.15 7.24 -17.67
CA LYS A 7 -23.76 7.51 -17.99
C LYS A 7 -22.88 6.64 -17.08
N GLY A 8 -21.84 6.06 -17.66
CA GLY A 8 -20.77 5.42 -16.90
C GLY A 8 -20.20 4.25 -17.66
N LYS A 9 -19.21 4.51 -18.51
CA LYS A 9 -18.35 3.47 -19.08
C LYS A 9 -17.89 2.55 -17.94
N PRO A 10 -17.94 1.20 -18.03
CA PRO A 10 -16.88 0.42 -17.40
C PRO A 10 -15.64 0.72 -18.23
N THR A 11 -15.04 1.89 -18.03
CA THR A 11 -13.68 2.10 -18.51
C THR A 11 -12.88 1.21 -17.58
N THR A 12 -12.52 0.04 -18.10
CA THR A 12 -11.39 -0.75 -17.64
C THR A 12 -10.17 0.16 -17.73
N SER A 13 -10.05 1.08 -16.78
CA SER A 13 -8.82 1.76 -16.49
C SER A 13 -8.03 0.75 -15.67
N PRO A 14 -6.86 0.25 -16.13
CA PRO A 14 -5.86 -0.17 -15.18
C PRO A 14 -5.42 1.13 -14.48
N SER A 15 -6.26 1.63 -13.57
CA SER A 15 -5.84 2.63 -12.61
C SER A 15 -4.90 1.86 -11.71
N GLY A 16 -3.62 1.84 -12.09
CA GLY A 16 -2.52 1.60 -11.16
C GLY A 16 -2.52 2.73 -10.13
N THR A 17 -3.62 2.83 -9.39
CA THR A 17 -3.66 3.56 -8.14
C THR A 17 -2.81 2.68 -7.25
N ASN A 18 -1.56 3.12 -7.03
CA ASN A 18 -0.70 2.59 -6.00
C ASN A 18 -1.45 2.76 -4.67
N ASP A 19 -2.29 1.77 -4.35
CA ASP A 19 -3.21 1.81 -3.23
C ASP A 19 -2.37 1.68 -1.97
N SER A 20 -2.01 2.84 -1.43
CA SER A 20 -1.27 2.93 -0.20
C SER A 20 -2.20 2.55 0.95
N LYS A 21 -1.82 1.51 1.70
CA LYS A 21 -2.55 0.99 2.85
C LYS A 21 -1.75 1.20 4.13
N TRP A 22 -2.44 1.33 5.25
CA TRP A 22 -1.80 1.36 6.57
C TRP A 22 -1.68 -0.05 7.11
N TYR A 23 -0.47 -0.43 7.50
CA TYR A 23 -0.14 -1.70 8.13
C TYR A 23 0.32 -1.49 9.56
N LYS A 24 -0.30 -2.18 10.52
CA LYS A 24 0.14 -2.18 11.92
C LYS A 24 1.18 -3.27 12.14
N VAL A 25 2.41 -2.86 12.41
CA VAL A 25 3.55 -3.75 12.73
C VAL A 25 3.19 -4.64 13.90
N ARG A 26 3.37 -5.96 13.75
CA ARG A 26 3.14 -6.95 14.81
C ARG A 26 4.45 -7.32 15.49
N ARG A 27 4.37 -7.90 16.69
CA ARG A 27 5.57 -8.43 17.36
C ARG A 27 6.16 -9.55 16.51
N GLY A 28 7.45 -9.44 16.20
CA GLY A 28 8.17 -10.37 15.33
C GLY A 28 8.27 -9.91 13.86
N ASP A 29 7.57 -8.84 13.47
CA ASP A 29 7.73 -8.28 12.14
C ASP A 29 9.04 -7.49 12.01
N SER A 30 9.61 -7.52 10.82
CA SER A 30 10.74 -6.71 10.41
C SER A 30 10.37 -5.93 9.14
N LEU A 31 11.10 -4.86 8.84
CA LEU A 31 10.92 -4.15 7.57
C LEU A 31 11.05 -5.09 6.37
N TRP A 32 11.92 -6.10 6.47
CA TRP A 32 12.12 -7.09 5.41
C TRP A 32 10.88 -7.97 5.21
N THR A 33 10.30 -8.52 6.28
CA THR A 33 9.10 -9.37 6.16
C THR A 33 7.89 -8.58 5.66
N ILE A 34 7.70 -7.35 6.16
CA ILE A 34 6.63 -6.46 5.71
C ILE A 34 6.84 -6.08 4.24
N ALA A 35 8.02 -5.61 3.87
CA ALA A 35 8.31 -5.23 2.49
C ALA A 35 8.09 -6.40 1.52
N ARG A 36 8.55 -7.60 1.90
CA ARG A 36 8.33 -8.84 1.12
C ARG A 36 6.84 -9.17 0.98
N GLN A 37 6.06 -9.03 2.05
CA GLN A 37 4.62 -9.27 2.04
C GLN A 37 3.88 -8.34 1.06
N PHE A 38 4.30 -7.07 0.99
CA PHE A 38 3.73 -6.06 0.10
C PHE A 38 4.48 -5.91 -1.24
N ARG A 39 5.38 -6.85 -1.58
CA ARG A 39 6.17 -6.86 -2.82
C ARG A 39 6.94 -5.56 -3.09
N MET A 40 7.36 -4.87 -2.05
CA MET A 40 8.18 -3.65 -2.12
C MET A 40 9.60 -3.91 -1.65
N SER A 41 10.51 -2.98 -1.96
CA SER A 41 11.83 -3.02 -1.34
C SER A 41 11.78 -2.40 0.07
N VAL A 42 12.73 -2.81 0.92
CA VAL A 42 12.90 -2.20 2.25
C VAL A 42 13.19 -0.69 2.13
N ASN A 43 13.91 -0.29 1.08
CA ASN A 43 14.21 1.12 0.83
C ASN A 43 12.95 1.90 0.47
N ASP A 44 12.08 1.36 -0.37
CA ASP A 44 10.80 2.00 -0.71
C ASP A 44 9.90 2.13 0.52
N LEU A 45 9.80 1.06 1.33
CA LEU A 45 9.04 1.08 2.58
C LEU A 45 9.58 2.14 3.54
N ARG A 46 10.90 2.29 3.62
CA ARG A 46 11.55 3.30 4.45
C ARG A 46 11.32 4.71 3.93
N ALA A 47 11.48 4.93 2.64
CA ALA A 47 11.25 6.22 2.00
C ALA A 47 9.79 6.66 2.19
N LEU A 48 8.85 5.73 1.98
CA LEU A 48 7.41 5.96 2.13
C LEU A 48 7.02 6.34 3.58
N ASN A 49 7.77 5.88 4.58
CA ASN A 49 7.51 6.12 6.00
C ASN A 49 8.51 7.07 6.67
N ASN A 50 9.38 7.72 5.90
CA ASN A 50 10.48 8.56 6.40
C ASN A 50 11.31 7.88 7.50
N LEU A 51 11.64 6.60 7.31
CA LEU A 51 12.42 5.81 8.28
C LEU A 51 13.92 5.89 7.99
N SER A 52 14.64 6.55 8.91
CA SER A 52 16.11 6.62 8.87
C SER A 52 16.80 5.33 9.29
N SER A 53 16.16 4.51 10.14
CA SER A 53 16.73 3.26 10.64
C SER A 53 15.92 2.04 10.20
N SER A 54 16.58 0.88 10.24
CA SER A 54 15.93 -0.42 9.99
C SER A 54 15.13 -0.93 11.19
N ILE A 55 15.17 -0.21 12.32
CA ILE A 55 14.54 -0.60 13.57
C ILE A 55 13.08 -0.10 13.55
N ILE A 56 12.15 -1.04 13.60
CA ILE A 56 10.71 -0.77 13.73
C ILE A 56 10.19 -1.35 15.03
N GLN A 57 9.24 -0.64 15.64
CA GLN A 57 8.60 -1.07 16.88
C GLN A 57 7.25 -1.70 16.56
N ALA A 58 6.92 -2.79 17.24
CA ALA A 58 5.60 -3.39 17.19
C ALA A 58 4.54 -2.37 17.63
N GLY A 59 3.40 -2.37 16.96
CA GLY A 59 2.31 -1.42 17.18
C GLY A 59 2.39 -0.16 16.32
N ARG A 60 3.53 0.13 15.69
CA ARG A 60 3.66 1.26 14.76
C ARG A 60 2.83 1.03 13.49
N LEU A 61 2.23 2.09 12.96
CA LEU A 61 1.59 2.09 11.66
C LEU A 61 2.61 2.46 10.59
N LEU A 62 2.69 1.65 9.53
CA LEU A 62 3.51 1.89 8.35
C LEU A 62 2.61 1.98 7.12
N LEU A 63 2.84 2.98 6.30
CA LEU A 63 2.25 3.11 4.98
C LEU A 63 2.94 2.13 4.03
N VAL A 64 2.16 1.33 3.31
CA VAL A 64 2.63 0.31 2.37
C VAL A 64 1.91 0.51 1.03
N SER A 65 2.63 0.52 -0.09
CA SER A 65 2.03 0.50 -1.44
C SER A 65 1.77 -0.93 -1.90
N GLN A 66 0.61 -1.21 -2.48
CA GLN A 66 0.27 -2.49 -3.13
C GLN A 66 0.40 -2.43 -4.66
#